data_AF-A0A525CFS7-F1
#
_entry.id   AF-A0A525CFS7-F1
#
_cell.length_a   1.000
_cell.length_b   1.000
_cell.length_c   1.000
_cell.angle_alpha   90.00
_cell.angle_beta   90.00
_cell.angle_gamma   90.00
#
_symmetry.space_group_name_H-M   'P 1'
#
loop_
_entity.id
_entity.type
_entity.pdbx_description
1 polymer ?
#
loop_
_entity_poly.entity_id
_entity_poly.type
_entity_poly.pdbx_seq_one_letter_code
_entity_poly.pdbx_strand_id
1 'polypeptide(L)'
;MKTQIKIFLFYTLSSWVLGSVIYTFLILIGFSRFIFGAVYGMFLYHHEHPYQYILVVAVAYGLCATVWIRLFCDTHGWRRFLSISVMIPLVFVLAVVPGGVLWGIHDNWGYICMGKILWKELAWAANASIDFGWIIVLSSIPYNVLCVIMGYLLTHFGQNYLMKKGWVT
;
A
#
# COMPACT_ATOMS: atom_id res chain seq x y z
N MET A 1 19.65 -13.92 -3.32
CA MET A 1 19.29 -12.60 -3.89
C MET A 1 18.30 -12.67 -5.07
N LYS A 2 18.59 -13.37 -6.18
CA LYS A 2 17.68 -13.42 -7.36
C LYS A 2 16.25 -13.88 -7.02
N THR A 3 16.08 -14.87 -6.14
CA THR A 3 14.76 -15.36 -5.71
C THR A 3 14.00 -14.36 -4.85
N GLN A 4 14.68 -13.57 -4.02
CA GLN A 4 14.05 -12.52 -3.19
C GLN A 4 13.44 -11.44 -4.05
N ILE A 5 14.20 -10.98 -5.05
CA ILE A 5 13.73 -9.96 -5.99
C ILE A 5 12.49 -10.47 -6.73
N LYS A 6 12.47 -11.74 -7.16
CA LYS A 6 11.30 -12.33 -7.81
C LYS A 6 10.06 -12.38 -6.90
N ILE A 7 10.23 -12.79 -5.64
CA ILE A 7 9.13 -12.83 -4.65
C ILE A 7 8.61 -11.41 -4.37
N PHE A 8 9.51 -10.47 -4.17
CA PHE A 8 9.18 -9.06 -3.98
C PHE A 8 8.40 -8.50 -5.17
N LEU A 9 8.92 -8.67 -6.39
CA LEU A 9 8.24 -8.20 -7.60
C LEU A 9 6.88 -8.90 -7.78
N PHE A 10 6.78 -10.19 -7.48
CA PHE A 10 5.50 -10.90 -7.53
C PHE A 10 4.47 -10.25 -6.60
N TYR A 11 4.79 -10.08 -5.31
CA TYR A 11 3.85 -9.48 -4.37
C TYR A 11 3.54 -8.01 -4.68
N THR A 12 4.54 -7.21 -5.04
CA THR A 12 4.36 -5.80 -5.41
C THR A 12 3.47 -5.67 -6.65
N LEU A 13 3.78 -6.37 -7.74
CA LEU A 13 3.01 -6.24 -8.99
C LEU A 13 1.61 -6.81 -8.85
N SER A 14 1.45 -7.99 -8.21
CA SER A 14 0.13 -8.57 -8.01
C SER A 14 -0.74 -7.72 -7.09
N SER A 15 -0.21 -7.21 -5.98
CA SER A 15 -0.99 -6.33 -5.09
C SER A 15 -1.32 -4.99 -5.75
N TRP A 16 -0.41 -4.42 -6.54
CA TRP A 16 -0.68 -3.19 -7.30
C TRP A 16 -1.80 -3.38 -8.33
N VAL A 17 -1.74 -4.46 -9.12
CA VAL A 17 -2.79 -4.78 -10.09
C VAL A 17 -4.13 -5.02 -9.40
N LEU A 18 -4.16 -5.84 -8.34
CA LEU A 18 -5.39 -6.13 -7.61
C LEU A 18 -5.96 -4.86 -6.96
N GLY A 19 -5.12 -4.06 -6.29
CA GLY A 19 -5.53 -2.80 -5.69
C GLY A 19 -6.07 -1.80 -6.71
N SER A 20 -5.48 -1.77 -7.91
CA SER A 20 -5.95 -0.92 -9.02
C SER A 20 -7.29 -1.41 -9.57
N VAL A 21 -7.48 -2.72 -9.72
CA VAL A 21 -8.76 -3.30 -10.16
C VAL A 21 -9.87 -3.02 -9.15
N ILE A 22 -9.60 -3.21 -7.85
CA ILE A 22 -10.56 -2.90 -6.77
C ILE A 22 -10.92 -1.42 -6.79
N TYR A 23 -9.93 -0.54 -6.92
CA TYR A 23 -10.15 0.90 -7.00
C TYR A 23 -11.07 1.25 -8.17
N THR A 24 -10.75 0.79 -9.37
CA THR A 24 -11.55 1.03 -10.58
C THR A 24 -12.96 0.46 -10.44
N PHE A 25 -13.09 -0.75 -9.90
CA PHE A 25 -14.39 -1.37 -9.65
C PHE A 25 -15.25 -0.51 -8.71
N LEU A 26 -14.71 -0.07 -7.57
CA LEU A 26 -15.43 0.77 -6.61
C LEU A 26 -15.85 2.11 -7.22
N ILE A 27 -15.03 2.71 -8.09
CA ILE A 27 -15.43 3.90 -8.84
C ILE A 27 -16.64 3.60 -9.74
N LEU A 28 -16.60 2.50 -10.50
CA LEU A 28 -17.65 2.14 -11.44
C LEU A 28 -19.00 1.90 -10.76
N ILE A 29 -19.00 1.39 -9.53
CA ILE A 29 -20.23 1.19 -8.74
C ILE A 29 -20.63 2.40 -7.88
N GLY A 30 -20.03 3.57 -8.12
CA GLY A 30 -20.46 4.84 -7.52
C GLY A 30 -19.88 5.16 -6.15
N PHE A 31 -18.84 4.44 -5.69
CA PHE A 31 -18.20 4.68 -4.40
C PHE A 31 -17.06 5.71 -4.45
N SER A 32 -16.86 6.44 -5.56
CA SER A 32 -15.72 7.35 -5.77
C SER A 32 -15.44 8.31 -4.61
N ARG A 33 -16.48 8.85 -3.96
CA ARG A 33 -16.37 9.78 -2.82
C ARG A 33 -15.92 9.13 -1.50
N PHE A 34 -16.08 7.81 -1.38
CA PHE A 34 -15.72 7.02 -0.20
C PHE A 34 -14.38 6.29 -0.35
N ILE A 35 -13.74 6.43 -1.52
CA ILE A 35 -12.41 5.89 -1.78
C ILE A 35 -11.40 7.00 -1.46
N PHE A 36 -10.39 6.68 -0.65
CA PHE A 36 -9.36 7.63 -0.19
C PHE A 36 -9.89 8.86 0.54
N GLY A 37 -11.04 8.77 1.20
CA GLY A 37 -11.54 9.85 2.06
C GLY A 37 -11.89 11.15 1.30
N ALA A 38 -12.13 11.11 -0.02
CA ALA A 38 -12.35 12.27 -0.90
C ALA A 38 -13.37 13.33 -0.42
N VAL A 39 -14.14 13.03 0.62
CA VAL A 39 -14.95 13.96 1.42
C VAL A 39 -14.16 15.15 2.00
N TYR A 40 -12.85 15.01 2.29
CA TYR A 40 -12.11 16.03 3.05
C TYR A 40 -11.25 17.00 2.22
N GLY A 41 -11.29 16.97 0.88
CA GLY A 41 -10.53 17.88 0.01
C GLY A 41 -9.01 17.69 0.02
N MET A 42 -8.40 17.45 1.17
CA MET A 42 -6.98 17.13 1.38
C MET A 42 -6.55 15.84 0.64
N PHE A 43 -7.51 15.01 0.26
CA PHE A 43 -7.28 13.72 -0.41
C PHE A 43 -7.65 13.74 -1.90
N LEU A 44 -7.93 14.91 -2.49
CA LEU A 44 -8.24 15.04 -3.91
C LEU A 44 -7.13 14.43 -4.78
N TYR A 45 -5.86 14.59 -4.37
CA TYR A 45 -4.71 14.01 -5.07
C TYR A 45 -4.68 12.48 -5.10
N HIS A 46 -5.22 11.81 -4.08
CA HIS A 46 -5.34 10.35 -4.09
C HIS A 46 -6.40 9.89 -5.09
N HIS A 47 -7.36 10.75 -5.41
CA HIS A 47 -8.36 10.51 -6.46
C HIS A 47 -7.80 10.84 -7.87
N GLU A 48 -6.92 11.85 -7.99
CA GLU A 48 -6.28 12.24 -9.26
C GLU A 48 -5.13 11.31 -9.68
N HIS A 49 -4.34 10.83 -8.71
CA HIS A 49 -3.18 9.96 -8.96
C HIS A 49 -3.24 8.62 -8.19
N PRO A 50 -4.38 7.90 -8.21
CA PRO A 50 -4.64 6.76 -7.33
C PRO A 50 -3.63 5.64 -7.51
N TYR A 51 -3.26 5.32 -8.74
CA TYR A 51 -2.41 4.18 -9.05
C TYR A 51 -0.99 4.32 -8.50
N GLN A 52 -0.51 5.56 -8.30
CA GLN A 52 0.81 5.81 -7.73
C GLN A 52 0.80 5.61 -6.21
N TYR A 53 -0.22 6.08 -5.51
CA TYR A 53 -0.40 5.81 -4.07
C TYR A 53 -0.65 4.32 -3.82
N ILE A 54 -1.44 3.64 -4.67
CA ILE A 54 -1.61 2.19 -4.62
C ILE A 54 -0.26 1.49 -4.82
N LEU A 55 0.58 1.97 -5.73
CA LEU A 55 1.93 1.42 -5.93
C LEU A 55 2.81 1.57 -4.70
N VAL A 56 2.77 2.72 -4.01
CA VAL A 56 3.50 2.93 -2.75
C VAL A 56 3.10 1.87 -1.70
N VAL A 57 1.80 1.67 -1.50
CA VAL A 57 1.29 0.66 -0.57
C VAL A 57 1.65 -0.75 -1.03
N ALA A 58 1.58 -1.04 -2.33
CA ALA A 58 1.95 -2.32 -2.91
C ALA A 58 3.44 -2.65 -2.74
N VAL A 59 4.32 -1.66 -2.85
CA VAL A 59 5.76 -1.80 -2.58
C VAL A 59 6.00 -2.11 -1.11
N ALA A 60 5.38 -1.36 -0.19
CA ALA A 60 5.47 -1.61 1.25
C ALA A 60 4.96 -3.02 1.60
N TYR A 61 3.82 -3.41 1.03
CA TYR A 61 3.26 -4.76 1.16
C TYR A 61 4.19 -5.82 0.58
N GLY A 62 4.78 -5.61 -0.60
CA GLY A 62 5.71 -6.56 -1.22
C GLY A 62 6.97 -6.78 -0.37
N LEU A 63 7.50 -5.72 0.25
CA LEU A 63 8.62 -5.83 1.19
C LEU A 63 8.23 -6.68 2.40
N CYS A 64 7.11 -6.34 3.05
CA CYS A 64 6.58 -7.08 4.19
C CYS A 64 6.34 -8.55 3.82
N ALA A 65 5.63 -8.83 2.72
CA ALA A 65 5.27 -10.17 2.28
C ALA A 65 6.50 -11.03 1.96
N THR A 66 7.54 -10.43 1.37
CA THR A 66 8.81 -11.13 1.05
C THR A 66 9.56 -11.56 2.30
N VAL A 67 9.57 -10.73 3.34
CA VAL A 67 10.13 -11.11 4.64
C VAL A 67 9.21 -12.12 5.33
N TRP A 68 7.91 -11.87 5.30
CA TRP A 68 6.87 -12.65 5.96
C TRP A 68 6.88 -14.11 5.51
N ILE A 69 6.87 -14.36 4.20
CA ILE A 69 6.79 -15.71 3.64
C ILE A 69 7.99 -16.59 4.03
N ARG A 70 9.11 -16.00 4.45
CA ARG A 70 10.30 -16.73 4.88
C ARG A 70 10.27 -17.09 6.36
N LEU A 71 9.68 -16.22 7.16
CA LEU A 71 9.67 -16.35 8.62
C LEU A 71 8.45 -17.13 9.12
N PHE A 72 7.35 -17.10 8.36
CA PHE A 72 6.04 -17.51 8.86
C PHE A 72 5.24 -18.34 7.84
N CYS A 73 5.89 -18.96 6.84
CA CYS A 73 5.24 -19.84 5.87
C CYS A 73 4.39 -20.94 6.53
N ASP A 74 4.85 -21.48 7.67
CA ASP A 74 4.18 -22.60 8.35
C ASP A 74 3.21 -22.15 9.46
N THR A 75 2.82 -20.87 9.47
CA THR A 75 1.87 -20.38 10.49
C THR A 75 0.43 -20.75 10.15
N HIS A 76 -0.26 -21.36 11.12
CA HIS A 76 -1.66 -21.79 11.00
C HIS A 76 -2.51 -21.24 12.15
N GLY A 77 -3.83 -21.24 11.94
CA GLY A 77 -4.81 -20.82 12.95
C GLY A 77 -4.58 -19.39 13.47
N TRP A 78 -4.57 -19.23 14.80
CA TRP A 78 -4.44 -17.93 15.45
C TRP A 78 -3.11 -17.21 15.16
N ARG A 79 -2.01 -17.95 14.97
CA ARG A 79 -0.71 -17.37 14.65
C ARG A 79 -0.76 -16.63 13.32
N ARG A 80 -1.49 -17.19 12.35
CA ARG A 80 -1.72 -16.56 11.04
C ARG A 80 -2.61 -15.32 11.14
N PHE A 81 -3.56 -15.29 12.06
CA PHE A 81 -4.35 -14.09 12.31
C PHE A 81 -3.49 -12.97 12.90
N LEU A 82 -2.74 -13.26 13.97
CA LEU A 82 -1.80 -12.32 14.59
C LEU A 82 -0.79 -11.77 13.58
N SER A 83 -0.30 -12.64 12.71
CA SER A 83 0.59 -12.32 11.60
C SER A 83 0.04 -11.24 10.68
N ILE A 84 -1.21 -11.43 10.22
CA ILE A 84 -1.91 -10.47 9.37
C ILE A 84 -2.16 -9.17 10.14
N SER A 85 -2.54 -9.25 11.41
CA SER A 85 -2.75 -8.09 12.28
C SER A 85 -1.49 -7.24 12.48
N VAL A 86 -0.30 -7.84 12.47
CA VAL A 86 0.98 -7.11 12.53
C VAL A 86 1.39 -6.56 11.16
N MET A 87 1.06 -7.28 10.08
CA MET A 87 1.42 -6.86 8.73
C MET A 87 0.73 -5.54 8.33
N ILE A 88 -0.54 -5.34 8.70
CA ILE A 88 -1.30 -4.13 8.39
C ILE A 88 -0.61 -2.84 8.93
N PRO A 89 -0.33 -2.70 10.24
CA PRO A 89 0.35 -1.52 10.76
C PRO A 89 1.78 -1.38 10.22
N LEU A 90 2.47 -2.49 9.94
CA LEU A 90 3.81 -2.42 9.35
C LEU A 90 3.78 -1.85 7.93
N VAL A 91 2.87 -2.33 7.08
CA VAL A 91 2.67 -1.79 5.73
C VAL A 91 2.28 -0.32 5.80
N PHE A 92 1.41 0.05 6.74
CA PHE A 92 1.05 1.46 6.97
C PHE A 92 2.28 2.31 7.31
N VAL A 93 3.07 1.93 8.31
CA VAL A 93 4.28 2.67 8.71
C VAL A 93 5.28 2.80 7.57
N LEU A 94 5.44 1.75 6.75
CA LEU A 94 6.34 1.79 5.60
C LEU A 94 5.81 2.64 4.45
N ALA A 95 4.49 2.71 4.27
CA ALA A 95 3.86 3.44 3.18
C ALA A 95 3.61 4.92 3.51
N VAL A 96 3.44 5.27 4.79
CA VAL A 96 2.98 6.61 5.20
C VAL A 96 3.96 7.72 4.82
N VAL A 97 5.26 7.50 5.04
CA VAL A 97 6.29 8.50 4.73
C VAL A 97 6.45 8.67 3.21
N PRO A 98 6.68 7.61 2.40
CA PRO A 98 6.74 7.74 0.95
C PRO A 98 5.44 8.30 0.35
N GLY A 99 4.28 7.94 0.91
CA GLY A 99 2.99 8.50 0.50
C GLY A 99 2.89 10.01 0.76
N GLY A 100 3.36 10.47 1.93
CA GLY A 100 3.44 11.90 2.24
C GLY A 100 4.38 12.67 1.34
N VAL A 101 5.56 12.11 1.06
CA VAL A 101 6.50 12.70 0.09
C VAL A 101 5.89 12.78 -1.30
N LEU A 102 5.24 11.70 -1.77
CA LEU A 102 4.57 11.69 -3.07
C LEU A 102 3.43 12.73 -3.13
N TRP A 103 2.70 12.91 -2.04
CA TRP A 103 1.72 13.98 -1.92
C TRP A 103 2.36 15.36 -2.03
N GLY A 104 3.43 15.61 -1.29
CA GLY A 104 4.17 16.88 -1.40
C GLY A 104 4.71 17.13 -2.81
N ILE A 105 5.12 16.08 -3.55
CA ILE A 105 5.54 16.21 -4.95
C ILE A 105 4.36 16.65 -5.84
N HIS A 106 3.17 16.06 -5.68
CA HIS A 106 2.00 16.43 -6.45
C HIS A 106 1.46 17.82 -6.12
N ASP A 107 1.50 18.20 -4.84
CA ASP A 107 1.06 19.52 -4.38
C ASP A 107 1.95 20.64 -4.96
N ASN A 108 3.26 20.37 -5.09
CA ASN A 108 4.22 21.28 -5.70
C ASN A 108 4.30 21.15 -7.23
N TRP A 109 3.54 20.23 -7.86
CA TRP A 109 3.56 20.01 -9.31
C TRP A 109 2.84 21.17 -10.02
N GLY A 110 3.58 22.26 -10.27
CA GLY A 110 3.06 23.48 -10.88
C GLY A 110 3.69 24.75 -10.28
N TYR A 111 4.22 24.65 -9.06
CA TYR A 111 4.96 25.70 -8.39
C TYR A 111 6.42 25.25 -8.23
N ILE A 112 7.31 25.83 -9.02
CA ILE A 112 8.74 25.48 -9.02
C ILE A 112 9.40 26.11 -7.77
N CYS A 113 9.25 25.48 -6.61
CA CYS A 113 10.11 25.74 -5.46
C CYS A 113 11.38 24.91 -5.59
N MET A 114 12.42 25.42 -6.26
CA MET A 114 13.68 24.70 -6.43
C MET A 114 14.61 24.86 -5.21
N GLY A 115 15.35 23.80 -4.87
CA GLY A 115 16.43 23.84 -3.88
C GLY A 115 15.99 23.52 -2.45
N LYS A 116 16.51 24.27 -1.46
CA LYS A 116 16.29 23.98 -0.02
C LYS A 116 14.83 24.05 0.42
N ILE A 117 14.01 24.82 -0.30
CA ILE A 117 12.57 24.95 -0.02
C ILE A 117 11.88 23.62 -0.33
N LEU A 118 12.16 22.99 -1.48
CA LEU A 118 11.60 21.68 -1.83
C LEU A 118 11.82 20.64 -0.73
N TRP A 119 13.06 20.50 -0.24
CA TRP A 119 13.38 19.52 0.79
C TRP A 119 12.64 19.78 2.10
N LYS A 120 12.43 21.05 2.46
CA LYS A 120 11.66 21.43 3.64
C LYS A 120 10.17 21.10 3.46
N GLU A 121 9.61 21.39 2.29
CA GLU A 121 8.22 21.06 1.96
C GLU A 121 7.98 19.54 1.94
N LEU A 122 8.89 18.75 1.34
CA LEU A 122 8.80 17.29 1.33
C LEU A 122 8.93 16.69 2.74
N ALA A 123 9.82 17.24 3.57
CA ALA A 123 9.95 16.82 4.96
C ALA A 123 8.69 17.17 5.78
N TRP A 124 8.09 18.35 5.53
CA TRP A 124 6.82 18.72 6.13
C TRP A 124 5.70 17.77 5.68
N ALA A 125 5.61 17.45 4.39
CA ALA A 125 4.60 16.56 3.85
C ALA A 125 4.74 15.12 4.40
N ALA A 126 5.97 14.65 4.59
CA ALA A 126 6.27 13.39 5.26
C ALA A 126 5.84 13.38 6.75
N ASN A 127 6.03 14.48 7.47
CA ASN A 127 5.57 14.57 8.86
C ASN A 127 4.04 14.68 8.95
N ALA A 128 3.43 15.51 8.11
CA ALA A 128 1.99 15.66 8.03
C ALA A 128 1.30 14.32 7.69
N SER A 129 1.90 13.49 6.84
CA SER A 129 1.33 12.17 6.55
C SER A 129 1.38 11.23 7.74
N ILE A 130 2.37 11.34 8.64
CA ILE A 130 2.38 10.57 9.90
C ILE A 130 1.21 11.02 10.80
N ASP A 131 0.99 12.32 10.91
CA ASP A 131 -0.04 12.90 11.77
C ASP A 131 -1.46 12.62 11.27
N PHE A 132 -1.67 12.62 9.96
CA PHE A 132 -3.01 12.54 9.34
C PHE A 132 -3.26 11.28 8.51
N GLY A 133 -2.23 10.50 8.17
CA GLY A 133 -2.33 9.36 7.25
C GLY A 133 -3.23 8.24 7.79
N TRP A 134 -3.32 8.07 9.10
CA TRP A 134 -4.23 7.09 9.71
C TRP A 134 -5.71 7.44 9.44
N ILE A 135 -6.07 8.73 9.34
CA ILE A 135 -7.43 9.17 9.01
C ILE A 135 -7.80 8.73 7.59
N ILE A 136 -6.85 8.77 6.65
CA ILE A 136 -7.04 8.31 5.27
C ILE A 136 -7.38 6.81 5.26
N VAL A 137 -6.62 6.04 6.03
CA VAL A 137 -6.84 4.60 6.13
C VAL A 137 -8.21 4.32 6.78
N LEU A 138 -8.57 5.00 7.86
CA LEU A 138 -9.86 4.76 8.51
C LEU A 138 -11.07 5.22 7.69
N SER A 139 -10.91 6.27 6.88
CA SER A 139 -12.00 6.78 6.03
C SER A 139 -12.19 6.00 4.73
N SER A 140 -11.23 5.17 4.33
CA SER A 140 -11.26 4.38 3.08
C SER A 140 -11.81 2.97 3.28
N ILE A 141 -12.86 2.81 4.09
CA ILE A 141 -13.33 1.50 4.57
C ILE A 141 -13.61 0.50 3.44
N PRO A 142 -14.41 0.81 2.40
CA PRO A 142 -14.74 -0.19 1.38
C PRO A 142 -13.50 -0.69 0.64
N TYR A 143 -12.59 0.23 0.33
CA TYR A 143 -11.32 -0.09 -0.34
C TYR A 143 -10.42 -0.94 0.54
N ASN A 144 -10.21 -0.53 1.80
CA ASN A 144 -9.30 -1.21 2.71
C ASN A 144 -9.79 -2.60 3.10
N VAL A 145 -11.10 -2.79 3.30
CA VAL A 145 -11.67 -4.12 3.56
C VAL A 145 -11.39 -5.07 2.38
N LEU A 146 -11.66 -4.63 1.16
CA LEU A 146 -11.41 -5.44 -0.05
C LEU A 146 -9.92 -5.72 -0.23
N CYS A 147 -9.05 -4.73 -0.03
CA CYS A 147 -7.60 -4.89 -0.11
C CYS A 147 -7.04 -5.85 0.95
N VAL A 148 -7.57 -5.85 2.18
CA VAL A 148 -7.17 -6.81 3.22
C VAL A 148 -7.58 -8.24 2.83
N ILE A 149 -8.81 -8.43 2.33
CA ILE A 149 -9.28 -9.73 1.85
C ILE A 149 -8.39 -10.21 0.69
N MET A 150 -8.14 -9.36 -0.30
CA MET A 150 -7.34 -9.71 -1.47
C MET A 150 -5.86 -9.92 -1.12
N GLY A 151 -5.30 -9.16 -0.19
CA GLY A 151 -3.95 -9.37 0.33
C GLY A 151 -3.82 -10.70 1.05
N TYR A 152 -4.83 -11.11 1.83
CA TYR A 152 -4.89 -12.43 2.43
C TYR A 152 -4.90 -13.54 1.37
N LEU A 153 -5.76 -13.44 0.36
CA LEU A 153 -5.84 -14.43 -0.71
C LEU A 153 -4.55 -14.49 -1.53
N LEU A 154 -3.96 -13.33 -1.86
CA LEU A 154 -2.69 -13.23 -2.57
C LEU A 154 -1.56 -13.84 -1.77
N THR A 155 -1.49 -13.60 -0.46
CA THR A 155 -0.47 -14.24 0.40
C THR A 155 -0.66 -15.75 0.42
N HIS A 156 -1.90 -16.22 0.60
CA HIS A 156 -2.22 -17.63 0.71
C HIS A 156 -1.94 -18.41 -0.58
N PHE A 157 -2.54 -17.99 -1.68
CA PHE A 157 -2.38 -18.65 -2.97
C PHE A 157 -1.01 -18.37 -3.58
N GLY A 158 -0.48 -17.16 -3.37
CA GLY A 158 0.87 -16.80 -3.77
C GLY A 158 1.91 -17.69 -3.11
N GLN A 159 1.79 -17.96 -1.80
CA GLN A 159 2.70 -18.89 -1.11
C GLN A 159 2.67 -20.28 -1.75
N ASN A 160 1.47 -20.84 -1.96
CA ASN A 160 1.32 -22.15 -2.60
C ASN A 160 1.94 -22.18 -4.01
N TYR A 161 1.74 -21.12 -4.80
CA TYR A 161 2.33 -20.98 -6.12
C TYR A 161 3.87 -20.88 -6.06
N LEU A 162 4.41 -20.09 -5.13
CA LEU A 162 5.84 -19.89 -4.95
C LEU A 162 6.56 -21.15 -4.45
N MET A 163 5.93 -21.94 -3.57
CA MET A 163 6.41 -23.25 -3.15
C MET A 163 6.44 -24.23 -4.33
N LYS A 164 5.38 -24.31 -5.15
CA LYS A 164 5.36 -25.13 -6.37
C LYS A 164 6.45 -24.73 -7.37
N LYS A 165 6.86 -23.46 -7.40
CA LYS A 165 7.96 -22.96 -8.23
C LYS A 165 9.35 -23.18 -7.61
N GLY A 166 9.43 -23.73 -6.39
CA GLY A 166 10.68 -23.93 -5.66
C GLY A 166 11.36 -22.63 -5.24
N TRP A 167 10.62 -21.52 -5.12
CA TRP A 167 11.16 -20.22 -4.74
C TRP A 167 11.13 -20.00 -3.22
N VAL A 168 10.30 -20.76 -2.54
CA VAL A 168 10.17 -20.81 -1.07
C VAL A 168 10.20 -22.28 -0.70
N THR A 169 11.02 -22.62 0.30
CA THR A 169 11.15 -23.95 0.90
C THR A 169 10.35 -24.03 2.17
#